data_AF-A0A2V6EDQ0-F1
#
_entry.id   AF-A0A2V6EDQ0-F1
#
_cell.length_a   1.000
_cell.length_b   1.000
_cell.length_c   1.000
_cell.angle_alpha   90.00
_cell.angle_beta   90.00
_cell.angle_gamma   90.00
#
_symmetry.space_group_name_H-M   'P 1'
#
loop_
_entity.id
_entity.type
_entity.pdbx_description
1 polymer ?
#
loop_
_entity_poly.entity_id
_entity_poly.type
_entity_poly.pdbx_seq_one_letter_code
_entity_poly.pdbx_strand_id
1 'polypeptide(L)'
;MWRRPLQVRELVPALAPTISILLALAAIRSIWRQMFAAMVTIPASIKVYPERAFNVSLYLFATFPIFLIALWSIWRSRHAITPLERWILSALIVLIPISIWTICKSGGGYNSLLFAYLAMTALFVARLDGIFGWLRSLSIQRSFVAAIAIALAILASFFLQFDQTVALLSVRHGDEKYDTAVALARHLDGVVVSPQDPTIVYRAKNYFGRSPLFELDTNAVNGNWPNELPMAILQELQQADRVIAVRSYVPTPVFENSLPAAGLHQVSIPELANSAYTLWSKNSD
;
A
#
# COMPACT_ATOMS: atom_id res chain seq x y z
N MET A 1 21.82 5.38 -20.76
CA MET A 1 20.74 4.40 -21.03
C MET A 1 20.02 4.59 -22.36
N TRP A 2 19.91 5.80 -22.92
CA TRP A 2 19.35 6.00 -24.28
C TRP A 2 20.37 6.61 -25.25
N ARG A 3 21.61 6.10 -25.25
CA ARG A 3 22.49 6.28 -26.41
C ARG A 3 22.18 5.13 -27.35
N ARG A 4 21.62 5.43 -28.52
CA ARG A 4 21.50 4.43 -29.58
C ARG A 4 22.84 4.41 -30.34
N PRO A 5 23.36 3.22 -30.71
CA PRO A 5 22.77 1.89 -30.50
C PRO A 5 22.95 1.36 -29.06
N LEU A 6 21.94 0.62 -28.56
CA LEU A 6 22.02 -0.12 -27.29
C LEU A 6 23.12 -1.18 -27.42
N GLN A 7 24.22 -1.00 -26.70
CA GLN A 7 25.28 -2.00 -26.67
C GLN A 7 24.86 -3.12 -25.72
N VAL A 8 24.97 -4.39 -26.16
CA VAL A 8 24.64 -5.58 -25.34
C VAL A 8 25.34 -5.55 -23.97
N ARG A 9 26.55 -4.98 -23.93
CA ARG A 9 27.35 -4.78 -22.72
C ARG A 9 26.70 -3.86 -21.68
N GLU A 10 25.85 -2.93 -22.09
CA GLU A 10 25.09 -2.04 -21.20
C GLU A 10 23.77 -2.67 -20.72
N LEU A 11 23.26 -3.69 -21.43
CA LEU A 11 21.99 -4.36 -21.11
C LEU A 11 22.15 -5.33 -19.93
N VAL A 12 23.26 -6.06 -19.89
CA VAL A 12 23.57 -7.04 -18.84
C VAL A 12 23.54 -6.43 -17.42
N PRO A 13 24.25 -5.33 -17.12
CA PRO A 13 24.18 -4.71 -15.80
C PRO A 13 22.81 -4.08 -15.52
N ALA A 14 22.07 -3.64 -16.55
CA ALA A 14 20.71 -3.12 -16.37
C ALA A 14 19.70 -4.21 -15.98
N LEU A 15 19.94 -5.47 -16.36
CA LEU A 15 19.12 -6.62 -15.99
C LEU A 15 19.50 -7.22 -14.62
N ALA A 16 20.67 -6.88 -14.08
CA ALA A 16 21.15 -7.45 -12.82
C ALA A 16 20.15 -7.32 -11.65
N PRO A 17 19.47 -6.17 -11.44
CA PRO A 17 18.46 -6.07 -10.39
C PRO A 17 17.28 -7.02 -10.61
N THR A 18 16.78 -7.13 -11.85
CA THR A 18 15.67 -8.02 -12.20
C THR A 18 16.05 -9.48 -11.99
N ILE A 19 17.24 -9.88 -12.46
CA ILE A 19 17.76 -11.25 -12.26
C ILE A 19 17.91 -11.55 -10.76
N SER A 20 18.44 -10.61 -9.98
CA SER A 20 18.58 -10.77 -8.53
C SER A 20 17.23 -11.00 -7.84
N ILE A 21 16.19 -10.24 -8.22
CA ILE A 21 14.84 -10.42 -7.68
C ILE A 21 14.30 -11.81 -8.05
N LEU A 22 14.43 -12.22 -9.33
CA LEU A 22 13.96 -13.52 -9.79
C LEU A 22 14.66 -14.69 -9.06
N LEU A 23 15.97 -14.61 -8.88
CA LEU A 23 16.74 -15.60 -8.13
C LEU A 23 16.32 -15.65 -6.66
N ALA A 24 16.12 -14.50 -6.01
CA ALA A 24 15.63 -14.44 -4.64
C ALA A 24 14.23 -15.08 -4.52
N LEU A 25 13.31 -14.77 -5.44
CA LEU A 25 11.97 -15.37 -5.47
C LEU A 25 12.02 -16.89 -5.71
N ALA A 26 12.92 -17.37 -6.57
CA ALA A 26 13.12 -18.79 -6.82
C ALA A 26 13.66 -19.53 -5.59
N ALA A 27 14.61 -18.92 -4.87
CA ALA A 27 15.12 -19.44 -3.60
C ALA A 27 14.02 -19.48 -2.54
N ILE A 28 13.24 -18.40 -2.40
CA ILE A 28 12.12 -18.33 -1.45
C ILE A 28 11.05 -19.38 -1.77
N ARG A 29 10.71 -19.57 -3.05
CA ARG A 29 9.79 -20.62 -3.50
C ARG A 29 10.24 -22.02 -3.09
N SER A 30 11.54 -22.28 -3.17
CA SER A 30 12.11 -23.61 -2.94
C SER A 30 12.30 -23.92 -1.46
N ILE A 31 12.77 -22.95 -0.68
CA ILE A 31 13.16 -23.12 0.73
C ILE A 31 12.00 -22.78 1.67
N TRP A 32 11.26 -21.70 1.42
CA TRP A 32 10.21 -21.17 2.30
C TRP A 32 8.87 -21.04 1.56
N ARG A 33 8.26 -22.19 1.22
CA ARG A 33 7.01 -22.25 0.45
C ARG A 33 5.87 -21.41 1.04
N GLN A 34 5.73 -21.36 2.36
CA GLN A 34 4.72 -20.54 3.05
C GLN A 34 4.98 -19.04 2.86
N MET A 35 6.23 -18.61 2.97
CA MET A 35 6.63 -17.23 2.72
C MET A 35 6.42 -16.85 1.25
N PHE A 36 6.73 -17.75 0.31
CA PHE A 36 6.43 -17.53 -1.10
C PHE A 36 4.92 -17.39 -1.36
N ALA A 37 4.10 -18.24 -0.71
CA ALA A 37 2.66 -18.16 -0.83
C ALA A 37 2.14 -16.80 -0.35
N ALA A 38 2.61 -16.33 0.81
CA ALA A 38 2.24 -15.04 1.39
C ALA A 38 2.73 -13.84 0.57
N MET A 39 3.96 -13.88 0.04
CA MET A 39 4.57 -12.74 -0.67
C MET A 39 4.19 -12.66 -2.15
N VAL A 40 3.88 -13.79 -2.78
CA VAL A 40 3.70 -13.87 -4.24
C VAL A 40 2.36 -14.48 -4.62
N THR A 41 2.11 -15.73 -4.24
CA THR A 41 0.93 -16.47 -4.74
C THR A 41 -0.38 -15.79 -4.35
N ILE A 42 -0.52 -15.41 -3.09
CA ILE A 42 -1.73 -14.77 -2.56
C ILE A 42 -1.91 -13.37 -3.16
N PRO A 43 -0.92 -12.45 -3.10
CA PRO A 43 -1.04 -11.15 -3.78
C PRO A 43 -1.33 -11.25 -5.29
N ALA A 44 -0.77 -12.25 -5.98
CA ALA A 44 -1.02 -12.46 -7.41
C ALA A 44 -2.44 -12.96 -7.72
N SER A 45 -3.14 -13.53 -6.73
CA SER A 45 -4.54 -13.96 -6.89
C SER A 45 -5.55 -12.85 -6.68
N ILE A 46 -5.11 -11.66 -6.22
CA ILE A 46 -5.98 -10.51 -6.01
C ILE A 46 -6.51 -10.03 -7.36
N LYS A 47 -7.85 -9.96 -7.47
CA LYS A 47 -8.52 -9.49 -8.68
C LYS A 47 -8.23 -7.99 -8.91
N VAL A 48 -7.90 -7.66 -10.15
CA VAL A 48 -7.81 -6.29 -10.63
C VAL A 48 -9.09 -5.93 -11.38
N TYR A 49 -9.55 -4.69 -11.22
CA TYR A 49 -10.75 -4.12 -11.83
C TYR A 49 -10.33 -3.00 -12.81
N PRO A 50 -9.93 -3.35 -14.06
CA PRO A 50 -9.39 -2.38 -15.02
C PRO A 50 -10.36 -1.25 -15.38
N GLU A 51 -11.66 -1.48 -15.26
CA GLU A 51 -12.70 -0.47 -15.47
C GLU A 51 -12.56 0.75 -14.54
N ARG A 52 -11.90 0.58 -13.38
CA ARG A 52 -11.60 1.68 -12.44
C ARG A 52 -10.46 2.58 -12.90
N ALA A 53 -9.60 2.10 -13.82
CA ALA A 53 -8.36 2.77 -14.20
C ALA A 53 -8.60 4.18 -14.75
N PHE A 54 -9.68 4.38 -15.51
CA PHE A 54 -10.05 5.70 -16.04
C PHE A 54 -10.37 6.70 -14.91
N ASN A 55 -11.26 6.32 -13.98
CA ASN A 55 -11.64 7.17 -12.85
C ASN A 55 -10.45 7.45 -11.92
N VAL A 56 -9.61 6.46 -11.67
CA VAL A 56 -8.37 6.61 -10.90
C VAL A 56 -7.40 7.57 -11.60
N SER A 57 -7.27 7.48 -12.93
CA SER A 57 -6.41 8.40 -13.69
C SER A 57 -6.92 9.83 -13.57
N LEU A 58 -8.24 10.04 -13.73
CA LEU A 58 -8.87 11.34 -13.54
C LEU A 58 -8.64 11.86 -12.11
N TYR A 59 -8.85 11.02 -11.10
CA TYR A 59 -8.56 11.35 -9.71
C TYR A 59 -7.10 11.80 -9.54
N LEU A 60 -6.15 11.01 -10.02
CA LEU A 60 -4.71 11.26 -9.83
C LEU A 60 -4.29 12.60 -10.45
N PHE A 61 -4.72 12.90 -11.66
CA PHE A 61 -4.36 14.16 -12.33
C PHE A 61 -5.14 15.37 -11.81
N ALA A 62 -6.39 15.19 -11.38
CA ALA A 62 -7.19 16.27 -10.81
C ALA A 62 -6.76 16.64 -9.38
N THR A 63 -6.34 15.66 -8.59
CA THR A 63 -5.86 15.85 -7.21
C THR A 63 -4.38 16.22 -7.13
N PHE A 64 -3.61 16.14 -8.23
CA PHE A 64 -2.18 16.48 -8.22
C PHE A 64 -1.79 17.51 -9.29
N PRO A 65 -2.40 18.71 -9.29
CA PRO A 65 -2.20 19.71 -10.34
C PRO A 65 -0.76 20.22 -10.47
N ILE A 66 0.10 20.10 -9.44
CA ILE A 66 1.52 20.48 -9.54
C ILE A 66 2.27 19.68 -10.62
N PHE A 67 1.85 18.44 -10.87
CA PHE A 67 2.40 17.64 -11.95
C PHE A 67 2.14 18.26 -13.32
N LEU A 68 0.92 18.76 -13.54
CA LEU A 68 0.53 19.39 -14.80
C LEU A 68 1.31 20.70 -15.02
N ILE A 69 1.56 21.46 -13.94
CA ILE A 69 2.41 22.66 -13.98
C ILE A 69 3.85 22.29 -14.39
N ALA A 70 4.39 21.19 -13.85
CA ALA A 70 5.73 20.71 -14.20
C ALA A 70 5.81 20.27 -15.67
N LEU A 71 4.83 19.51 -16.17
CA LEU A 71 4.74 19.13 -17.57
C LEU A 71 4.64 20.34 -18.49
N TRP A 72 3.81 21.31 -18.12
CA TRP A 72 3.67 22.56 -18.88
C TRP A 72 4.99 23.35 -18.91
N SER A 73 5.73 23.40 -17.79
CA SER A 73 7.06 24.01 -17.73
C SER A 73 8.06 23.35 -18.68
N ILE A 74 7.99 22.02 -18.84
CA ILE A 74 8.81 21.29 -19.82
C ILE A 74 8.40 21.65 -21.24
N TRP A 75 7.10 21.60 -21.55
CA TRP A 75 6.58 21.88 -22.88
C TRP A 75 6.89 23.32 -23.35
N ARG A 76 6.86 24.29 -22.44
CA ARG A 76 7.23 25.68 -22.73
C ARG A 76 8.73 25.89 -22.87
N SER A 77 9.55 25.03 -22.25
CA SER A 77 10.99 25.18 -22.29
C SER A 77 11.54 24.94 -23.69
N ARG A 78 12.37 25.85 -24.17
CA ARG A 78 13.15 25.65 -25.41
C ARG A 78 14.44 24.87 -25.15
N HIS A 79 14.75 24.55 -23.89
CA HIS A 79 15.94 23.79 -23.54
C HIS A 79 15.72 22.30 -23.76
N ALA A 80 16.81 21.61 -24.14
CA ALA A 80 16.79 20.16 -24.23
C ALA A 80 16.56 19.53 -22.85
N ILE A 81 15.79 18.45 -22.83
CA ILE A 81 15.54 17.65 -21.62
C ILE A 81 16.87 17.15 -21.06
N THR A 82 17.15 17.55 -19.82
CA THR A 82 18.36 17.18 -19.07
C THR A 82 18.38 15.67 -18.78
N PRO A 83 19.55 15.08 -18.48
CA PRO A 83 19.63 13.68 -18.08
C PRO A 83 18.77 13.33 -16.85
N LEU A 84 18.69 14.24 -15.88
CA LEU A 84 17.86 14.08 -14.68
C LEU A 84 16.37 14.02 -15.03
N GLU A 85 15.88 14.99 -15.80
CA GLU A 85 14.48 15.02 -16.25
C GLU A 85 14.13 13.78 -17.08
N ARG A 86 15.06 13.30 -17.91
CA ARG A 86 14.85 12.06 -18.68
C ARG A 86 14.65 10.86 -17.77
N TRP A 87 15.39 10.78 -16.67
CA TRP A 87 15.21 9.73 -15.68
C TRP A 87 13.85 9.83 -14.98
N ILE A 88 13.47 11.04 -14.56
CA ILE A 88 12.17 11.27 -13.91
C ILE A 88 11.01 10.95 -14.87
N LEU A 89 11.08 11.39 -16.13
CA LEU A 89 10.09 11.08 -17.16
C LEU A 89 9.99 9.58 -17.45
N SER A 90 11.13 8.89 -17.47
CA SER A 90 11.16 7.42 -17.62
C SER A 90 10.50 6.74 -16.42
N ALA A 91 10.76 7.22 -15.20
CA ALA A 91 10.12 6.73 -13.99
C ALA A 91 8.62 6.99 -14.01
N LEU A 92 8.16 8.16 -14.48
CA LEU A 92 6.73 8.48 -14.59
C LEU A 92 5.99 7.54 -15.56
N ILE A 93 6.58 7.22 -16.72
CA ILE A 93 6.01 6.30 -17.70
C ILE A 93 5.79 4.90 -17.11
N VAL A 94 6.60 4.51 -16.12
CA VAL A 94 6.51 3.18 -15.47
C VAL A 94 5.65 3.23 -14.21
N LEU A 95 5.90 4.19 -13.32
CA LEU A 95 5.30 4.25 -12.00
C LEU A 95 3.84 4.72 -12.03
N ILE A 96 3.44 5.59 -12.97
CA ILE A 96 2.03 6.00 -13.09
C ILE A 96 1.15 4.80 -13.46
N PRO A 97 1.41 4.04 -14.55
CA PRO A 97 0.60 2.87 -14.86
C PRO A 97 0.62 1.81 -13.76
N ILE A 98 1.78 1.55 -13.13
CA ILE A 98 1.88 0.59 -12.03
C ILE A 98 1.05 1.04 -10.82
N SER A 99 1.10 2.31 -10.45
CA SER A 99 0.28 2.86 -9.36
C SER A 99 -1.22 2.77 -9.67
N ILE A 100 -1.63 3.07 -10.90
CA ILE A 100 -3.04 2.93 -11.33
C ILE A 100 -3.46 1.46 -11.27
N TRP A 101 -2.63 0.56 -11.80
CA TRP A 101 -2.90 -0.88 -11.77
C TRP A 101 -3.05 -1.40 -10.34
N THR A 102 -2.14 -1.00 -9.45
CA THR A 102 -2.11 -1.47 -8.06
C THR A 102 -3.27 -0.94 -7.22
N ILE A 103 -3.75 0.29 -7.43
CA ILE A 103 -4.96 0.77 -6.75
C ILE A 103 -6.24 0.15 -7.34
N CYS A 104 -6.24 -0.27 -8.61
CA CYS A 104 -7.38 -0.95 -9.23
C CYS A 104 -7.58 -2.40 -8.72
N LYS A 105 -6.65 -2.92 -7.91
CA LYS A 105 -6.82 -4.22 -7.25
C LYS A 105 -7.90 -4.14 -6.17
N SER A 106 -8.50 -5.29 -5.85
CA SER A 106 -9.34 -5.43 -4.66
C SER A 106 -8.61 -4.98 -3.38
N GLY A 107 -9.27 -4.15 -2.55
CA GLY A 107 -8.65 -3.56 -1.36
C GLY A 107 -7.52 -2.58 -1.68
N GLY A 108 -7.41 -2.12 -2.93
CA GLY A 108 -6.47 -1.07 -3.32
C GLY A 108 -6.82 0.25 -2.63
N GLY A 109 -5.84 0.85 -1.96
CA GLY A 109 -5.96 2.15 -1.28
C GLY A 109 -4.96 3.18 -1.80
N TYR A 110 -5.05 4.41 -1.29
CA TYR A 110 -4.23 5.55 -1.69
C TYR A 110 -2.71 5.31 -1.60
N ASN A 111 -2.25 4.43 -0.70
CA ASN A 111 -0.84 4.03 -0.62
C ASN A 111 -0.29 3.47 -1.94
N SER A 112 -1.15 2.88 -2.77
CA SER A 112 -0.78 2.36 -4.10
C SER A 112 -0.37 3.48 -5.07
N LEU A 113 -0.90 4.70 -4.89
CA LEU A 113 -0.57 5.89 -5.69
C LEU A 113 0.72 6.58 -5.25
N LEU A 114 1.32 6.17 -4.13
CA LEU A 114 2.52 6.81 -3.57
C LEU A 114 3.68 6.87 -4.59
N PHE A 115 3.90 5.79 -5.35
CA PHE A 115 4.97 5.74 -6.34
C PHE A 115 4.77 6.78 -7.46
N ALA A 116 3.53 6.94 -7.95
CA ALA A 116 3.19 8.00 -8.89
C ALA A 116 3.40 9.38 -8.27
N TYR A 117 2.89 9.63 -7.06
CA TYR A 117 3.03 10.92 -6.39
C TYR A 117 4.48 11.33 -6.16
N LEU A 118 5.35 10.39 -5.76
CA LEU A 118 6.78 10.64 -5.60
C LEU A 118 7.44 11.03 -6.92
N ALA A 119 7.16 10.30 -8.01
CA ALA A 119 7.70 10.63 -9.32
C ALA A 119 7.19 11.98 -9.86
N MET A 120 5.90 12.26 -9.66
CA MET A 120 5.27 13.53 -10.06
C MET A 120 5.85 14.72 -9.29
N THR A 121 6.06 14.55 -8.00
CA THR A 121 6.69 15.55 -7.12
C THR A 121 8.13 15.78 -7.53
N ALA A 122 8.89 14.73 -7.81
CA ALA A 122 10.26 14.84 -8.29
C ALA A 122 10.35 15.67 -9.59
N LEU A 123 9.40 15.50 -10.51
CA LEU A 123 9.33 16.32 -11.72
C LEU A 123 9.05 17.78 -11.41
N PHE A 124 8.10 18.07 -10.52
CA PHE A 124 7.78 19.44 -10.11
C PHE A 124 9.00 20.12 -9.47
N VAL A 125 9.67 19.45 -8.54
CA VAL A 125 10.89 19.94 -7.88
C VAL A 125 12.00 20.19 -8.89
N ALA A 126 12.25 19.25 -9.81
CA ALA A 126 13.27 19.41 -10.84
C ALA A 126 12.98 20.58 -11.81
N ARG A 127 11.73 21.03 -11.91
CA ARG A 127 11.31 22.13 -12.77
C ARG A 127 11.09 23.46 -12.05
N LEU A 128 11.35 23.55 -10.74
CA LEU A 128 11.15 24.77 -9.96
C LEU A 128 11.91 25.97 -10.55
N ASP A 129 13.19 25.81 -10.92
CA ASP A 129 13.96 26.90 -11.52
C ASP A 129 13.35 27.40 -12.83
N GLY A 130 12.88 26.48 -13.68
CA GLY A 130 12.17 26.83 -14.91
C GLY A 130 10.85 27.55 -14.65
N ILE A 131 10.11 27.13 -13.61
CA ILE A 131 8.86 27.75 -13.18
C ILE A 131 9.13 29.15 -12.62
N PHE A 132 10.14 29.33 -11.77
CA PHE A 132 10.52 30.63 -11.23
C PHE A 132 11.06 31.57 -12.31
N GLY A 133 11.85 31.06 -13.25
CA GLY A 133 12.29 31.81 -14.42
C GLY A 133 11.10 32.29 -15.26
N TRP A 134 10.09 31.45 -15.45
CA TRP A 134 8.84 31.85 -16.10
C TRP A 134 8.09 32.93 -15.32
N LEU A 135 7.90 32.79 -14.01
CA LEU A 135 7.24 33.80 -13.18
C LEU A 135 7.92 35.16 -13.31
N ARG A 136 9.26 35.20 -13.25
CA ARG A 136 10.06 36.42 -13.41
C ARG A 136 9.93 37.06 -14.79
N SER A 137 9.56 36.29 -15.82
CA SER A 137 9.35 36.82 -17.19
C SER A 137 7.99 37.50 -17.38
N LEU A 138 7.07 37.37 -16.41
CA LEU A 138 5.75 37.99 -16.47
C LEU A 138 5.77 39.42 -15.91
N SER A 139 4.76 40.21 -16.28
CA SER A 139 4.50 41.48 -15.58
C SER A 139 4.17 41.21 -14.11
N ILE A 140 4.43 42.19 -13.24
CA ILE A 140 4.25 42.07 -11.78
C ILE A 140 2.86 41.52 -11.41
N GLN A 141 1.79 42.08 -12.00
CA GLN A 141 0.42 41.62 -11.76
C GLN A 141 0.20 40.16 -12.17
N ARG A 142 0.68 39.77 -13.35
CA ARG A 142 0.55 38.39 -13.86
C ARG A 142 1.39 37.40 -13.06
N SER A 143 2.59 37.81 -12.63
CA SER A 143 3.46 37.02 -11.77
C SER A 143 2.80 36.76 -10.41
N PHE A 144 2.16 37.77 -9.83
CA PHE A 144 1.46 37.62 -8.55
C PHE A 144 0.29 36.64 -8.65
N VAL A 145 -0.56 36.79 -9.66
CA VAL A 145 -1.69 35.86 -9.91
C VAL A 145 -1.19 34.43 -10.15
N ALA A 146 -0.14 34.26 -10.96
CA ALA A 146 0.45 32.96 -11.24
C ALA A 146 1.07 32.32 -9.98
N ALA A 147 1.73 33.11 -9.13
CA ALA A 147 2.30 32.61 -7.88
C ALA A 147 1.20 32.14 -6.92
N ILE A 148 0.09 32.87 -6.79
CA ILE A 148 -1.09 32.44 -6.03
C ILE A 148 -1.65 31.14 -6.60
N ALA A 149 -1.82 31.05 -7.92
CA ALA A 149 -2.33 29.84 -8.56
C ALA A 149 -1.43 28.61 -8.30
N ILE A 150 -0.10 28.79 -8.35
CA ILE A 150 0.85 27.72 -7.99
C ILE A 150 0.73 27.35 -6.51
N ALA A 151 0.64 28.32 -5.61
CA ALA A 151 0.48 28.06 -4.18
C ALA A 151 -0.82 27.30 -3.89
N LEU A 152 -1.93 27.68 -4.54
CA LEU A 152 -3.20 26.95 -4.46
C LEU A 152 -3.09 25.55 -5.06
N ALA A 153 -2.37 25.36 -6.16
CA ALA A 153 -2.13 24.03 -6.73
C ALA A 153 -1.30 23.14 -5.80
N ILE A 154 -0.31 23.70 -5.10
CA ILE A 154 0.44 22.99 -4.06
C ILE A 154 -0.51 22.58 -2.94
N LEU A 155 -1.28 23.51 -2.37
CA LEU A 155 -2.26 23.20 -1.32
C LEU A 155 -3.27 22.13 -1.76
N ALA A 156 -3.82 22.26 -2.96
CA ALA A 156 -4.72 21.26 -3.53
C ALA A 156 -4.04 19.89 -3.64
N SER A 157 -2.77 19.84 -4.05
CA SER A 157 -2.03 18.58 -4.20
C SER A 157 -1.79 17.83 -2.88
N PHE A 158 -1.83 18.53 -1.74
CA PHE A 158 -1.65 17.93 -0.41
C PHE A 158 -2.97 17.70 0.35
N PHE A 159 -3.98 18.55 0.13
CA PHE A 159 -5.20 18.56 0.95
C PHE A 159 -6.47 18.18 0.20
N LEU A 160 -6.49 18.23 -1.14
CA LEU A 160 -7.68 17.88 -1.91
C LEU A 160 -7.75 16.35 -2.10
N GLN A 161 -8.74 15.71 -1.49
CA GLN A 161 -9.09 14.32 -1.75
C GLN A 161 -10.60 14.23 -2.02
N PHE A 162 -10.99 13.58 -3.13
CA PHE A 162 -12.41 13.43 -3.50
C PHE A 162 -13.18 12.50 -2.58
N ASP A 163 -12.49 11.61 -1.87
CA ASP A 163 -13.09 10.74 -0.87
C ASP A 163 -12.31 10.86 0.44
N GLN A 164 -12.98 11.45 1.45
CA GLN A 164 -12.44 11.72 2.79
C GLN A 164 -12.59 10.52 3.74
N THR A 165 -13.07 9.35 3.27
CA THR A 165 -13.29 8.18 4.16
C THR A 165 -12.03 7.58 4.78
N VAL A 166 -10.88 8.25 4.67
CA VAL A 166 -9.58 7.70 5.02
C VAL A 166 -8.83 8.66 5.94
N ALA A 167 -9.43 8.98 7.09
CA ALA A 167 -8.63 9.24 8.30
C ALA A 167 -8.01 7.90 8.78
N LEU A 168 -7.13 7.32 7.96
CA LEU A 168 -6.22 6.20 8.29
C LEU A 168 -5.25 6.55 9.43
N LEU A 169 -5.32 7.76 9.97
CA LEU A 169 -4.42 8.27 11.01
C LEU A 169 -4.86 7.92 12.43
N SER A 170 -6.10 7.45 12.64
CA SER A 170 -6.62 7.18 13.99
C SER A 170 -6.59 5.71 14.41
N VAL A 171 -6.22 4.76 13.53
CA VAL A 171 -6.26 3.33 13.87
C VAL A 171 -4.89 2.68 13.79
N ARG A 172 -4.45 2.11 14.91
CA ARG A 172 -3.16 1.43 15.05
C ARG A 172 -3.24 0.06 14.37
N HIS A 173 -2.62 -0.09 13.19
CA HIS A 173 -2.46 -1.40 12.51
C HIS A 173 -1.43 -2.33 13.17
N GLY A 174 -0.94 -1.91 14.33
CA GLY A 174 0.10 -2.51 15.13
C GLY A 174 0.67 -1.44 16.05
N ASP A 175 1.39 -1.85 17.07
CA ASP A 175 2.02 -0.93 18.02
C ASP A 175 3.31 -1.55 18.60
N GLU A 176 3.93 -0.83 19.53
CA GLU A 176 5.16 -1.23 20.21
C GLU A 176 5.06 -2.57 20.98
N LYS A 177 3.86 -3.11 21.20
CA LYS A 177 3.61 -4.36 21.92
C LYS A 177 3.55 -5.58 21.00
N TYR A 178 3.94 -5.46 19.74
CA TYR A 178 4.01 -6.61 18.83
C TYR A 178 4.83 -7.77 19.40
N ASP A 179 6.03 -7.50 19.93
CA ASP A 179 6.88 -8.55 20.51
C ASP A 179 6.24 -9.17 21.77
N THR A 180 5.49 -8.37 22.54
CA THR A 180 4.69 -8.85 23.66
C THR A 180 3.56 -9.78 23.20
N ALA A 181 2.87 -9.44 22.11
CA ALA A 181 1.84 -10.31 21.53
C ALA A 181 2.44 -11.64 21.03
N VAL A 182 3.63 -11.62 20.42
CA VAL A 182 4.37 -12.83 20.02
C VAL A 182 4.78 -13.66 21.24
N ALA A 183 5.30 -13.03 22.29
CA ALA A 183 5.70 -13.71 23.51
C ALA A 183 4.49 -14.36 24.21
N LEU A 184 3.38 -13.62 24.34
CA LEU A 184 2.11 -14.13 24.86
C LEU A 184 1.64 -15.34 24.06
N ALA A 185 1.57 -15.22 22.73
CA ALA A 185 1.16 -16.31 21.84
C ALA A 185 1.98 -17.59 22.07
N ARG A 186 3.27 -17.45 22.38
CA ARG A 186 4.18 -18.58 22.61
C ARG A 186 3.81 -19.37 23.87
N HIS A 187 3.29 -18.69 24.89
CA HIS A 187 2.91 -19.27 26.18
C HIS A 187 1.45 -19.73 26.27
N LEU A 188 0.59 -19.35 25.32
CA LEU A 188 -0.79 -19.82 25.29
C LEU A 188 -0.87 -21.31 24.92
N ASP A 189 -1.66 -22.06 25.68
CA ASP A 189 -1.98 -23.45 25.37
C ASP A 189 -3.05 -23.57 24.27
N GLY A 190 -3.16 -24.76 23.69
CA GLY A 190 -4.13 -25.06 22.64
C GLY A 190 -3.80 -24.48 21.27
N VAL A 191 -4.82 -24.45 20.41
CA VAL A 191 -4.75 -23.92 19.04
C VAL A 191 -4.88 -22.39 19.09
N VAL A 192 -3.77 -21.71 18.84
CA VAL A 192 -3.70 -20.23 18.79
C VAL A 192 -3.64 -19.78 17.34
N VAL A 193 -4.50 -18.84 16.97
CA VAL A 193 -4.48 -18.23 15.62
C VAL A 193 -4.46 -16.71 15.72
N SER A 194 -3.88 -16.05 14.71
CA SER A 194 -3.98 -14.59 14.57
C SER A 194 -4.25 -14.30 13.10
N PRO A 195 -5.52 -14.36 12.69
CA PRO A 195 -5.80 -14.26 11.27
C PRO A 195 -5.36 -12.89 10.74
N GLN A 196 -5.70 -11.80 11.42
CA GLN A 196 -5.41 -10.44 10.94
C GLN A 196 -3.90 -10.16 10.77
N ASP A 197 -3.06 -10.78 11.61
CA ASP A 197 -1.61 -10.75 11.48
C ASP A 197 -1.00 -12.13 11.75
N PRO A 198 -0.91 -12.98 10.72
CA PRO A 198 -0.45 -14.35 10.90
C PRO A 198 1.04 -14.46 11.25
N THR A 199 1.79 -13.37 11.13
CA THR A 199 3.22 -13.35 11.50
C THR A 199 3.42 -13.52 13.00
N ILE A 200 2.45 -13.12 13.82
CA ILE A 200 2.49 -13.28 15.28
C ILE A 200 2.59 -14.75 15.64
N VAL A 201 1.64 -15.56 15.14
CA VAL A 201 1.59 -16.99 15.43
C VAL A 201 2.69 -17.75 14.70
N TYR A 202 3.11 -17.28 13.52
CA TYR A 202 4.27 -17.86 12.84
C TYR A 202 5.54 -17.72 13.69
N ARG A 203 5.81 -16.55 14.27
CA ARG A 203 6.98 -16.33 15.15
C ARG A 203 6.86 -17.02 16.50
N ALA A 204 5.64 -17.27 16.98
CA ALA A 204 5.39 -17.90 18.26
C ALA A 204 5.42 -19.44 18.18
N LYS A 205 4.71 -20.00 17.20
CA LYS A 205 4.40 -21.44 17.09
C LYS A 205 4.71 -22.04 15.72
N ASN A 206 5.38 -21.30 14.82
CA ASN A 206 5.72 -21.73 13.46
C ASN A 206 4.49 -22.12 12.60
N TYR A 207 3.35 -21.48 12.88
CA TYR A 207 2.12 -21.64 12.12
C TYR A 207 1.68 -20.31 11.50
N PHE A 208 1.64 -20.26 10.16
CA PHE A 208 1.30 -19.04 9.42
C PHE A 208 -0.20 -18.86 9.18
N GLY A 209 -1.04 -19.90 9.32
CA GLY A 209 -2.50 -19.78 9.19
C GLY A 209 -3.02 -19.07 7.94
N ARG A 210 -4.21 -18.46 8.05
CA ARG A 210 -4.86 -17.67 7.00
C ARG A 210 -4.93 -16.20 7.41
N SER A 211 -4.87 -15.29 6.42
CA SER A 211 -4.97 -13.85 6.66
C SER A 211 -6.28 -13.26 6.15
N PRO A 212 -7.16 -12.69 7.00
CA PRO A 212 -8.35 -11.97 6.59
C PRO A 212 -8.02 -10.82 5.66
N LEU A 213 -6.92 -10.08 5.85
CA LEU A 213 -6.58 -9.00 4.93
C LEU A 213 -6.42 -9.51 3.50
N PHE A 214 -5.66 -10.59 3.34
CA PHE A 214 -5.48 -11.18 2.02
C PHE A 214 -6.71 -11.96 1.52
N GLU A 215 -7.39 -12.70 2.39
CA GLU A 215 -8.57 -13.47 2.01
C GLU A 215 -9.74 -12.54 1.64
N LEU A 216 -9.88 -11.36 2.27
CA LEU A 216 -10.86 -10.34 1.87
C LEU A 216 -10.45 -9.69 0.53
N ASP A 217 -9.16 -9.42 0.32
CA ASP A 217 -8.65 -8.95 -0.97
C ASP A 217 -8.97 -9.95 -2.10
N THR A 218 -8.81 -11.26 -1.86
CA THR A 218 -9.06 -12.30 -2.87
C THR A 218 -10.52 -12.64 -3.07
N ASN A 219 -11.39 -12.40 -2.08
CA ASN A 219 -12.82 -12.72 -2.11
C ASN A 219 -13.71 -11.47 -2.23
N ALA A 220 -13.21 -10.39 -2.82
CA ALA A 220 -13.97 -9.17 -2.97
C ALA A 220 -15.20 -9.29 -3.87
N VAL A 221 -16.25 -8.59 -3.46
CA VAL A 221 -17.53 -8.48 -4.17
C VAL A 221 -17.57 -7.11 -4.83
N ASN A 222 -17.59 -7.07 -6.16
CA ASN A 222 -17.57 -5.83 -6.96
C ASN A 222 -16.39 -4.88 -6.61
N GLY A 223 -15.28 -5.47 -6.15
CA GLY A 223 -14.04 -4.78 -5.79
C GLY A 223 -14.10 -4.01 -4.48
N ASN A 224 -15.08 -4.32 -3.64
CA ASN A 224 -15.12 -3.97 -2.24
C ASN A 224 -14.88 -5.23 -1.41
N TRP A 225 -14.32 -5.09 -0.21
CA TRP A 225 -14.22 -6.21 0.72
C TRP A 225 -15.61 -6.77 1.04
N PRO A 226 -15.74 -8.11 1.17
CA PRO A 226 -17.01 -8.70 1.55
C PRO A 226 -17.38 -8.28 2.99
N ASN A 227 -18.68 -8.25 3.28
CA ASN A 227 -19.20 -7.89 4.59
C ASN A 227 -19.08 -9.02 5.63
N GLU A 228 -18.72 -10.22 5.19
CA GLU A 228 -18.59 -11.43 5.99
C GLU A 228 -17.17 -12.00 5.87
N LEU A 229 -16.73 -12.73 6.89
CA LEU A 229 -15.43 -13.41 6.81
C LEU A 229 -15.48 -14.55 5.78
N PRO A 230 -14.42 -14.70 4.97
CA PRO A 230 -14.29 -15.85 4.08
C PRO A 230 -14.34 -17.17 4.84
N MET A 231 -14.94 -18.20 4.24
CA MET A 231 -15.14 -19.51 4.86
C MET A 231 -13.85 -20.13 5.43
N ALA A 232 -12.71 -19.92 4.77
CA ALA A 232 -11.42 -20.42 5.26
C ALA A 232 -11.02 -19.80 6.62
N ILE A 233 -11.30 -18.51 6.82
CA ILE A 233 -11.07 -17.82 8.10
C ILE A 233 -12.06 -18.33 9.14
N LEU A 234 -13.33 -18.49 8.79
CA LEU A 234 -14.36 -19.00 9.71
C LEU A 234 -14.02 -20.40 10.22
N GLN A 235 -13.56 -21.29 9.33
CA GLN A 235 -13.12 -22.64 9.71
C GLN A 235 -11.90 -22.61 10.65
N GLU A 236 -10.94 -21.71 10.41
CA GLU A 236 -9.78 -21.54 11.29
C GLU A 236 -10.19 -21.01 12.68
N LEU A 237 -11.12 -20.05 12.73
CA LEU A 237 -11.69 -19.54 13.99
C LEU A 237 -12.46 -20.63 14.75
N GLN A 238 -13.19 -21.50 14.05
CA GLN A 238 -13.91 -22.62 14.65
C GLN A 238 -12.96 -23.65 15.29
N GLN A 239 -11.74 -23.80 14.78
CA GLN A 239 -10.74 -24.73 15.32
C GLN A 239 -9.88 -24.10 16.42
N ALA A 240 -9.85 -22.77 16.53
CA ALA A 240 -9.01 -22.07 17.49
C ALA A 240 -9.57 -22.13 18.91
N ASP A 241 -8.68 -22.33 19.89
CA ASP A 241 -8.99 -22.18 21.32
C ASP A 241 -8.76 -20.74 21.78
N ARG A 242 -7.80 -20.07 21.13
CA ARG A 242 -7.38 -18.69 21.41
C ARG A 242 -7.12 -17.93 20.11
N VAL A 243 -7.51 -16.66 20.08
CA VAL A 243 -7.30 -15.76 18.93
C VAL A 243 -6.63 -14.47 19.39
N ILE A 244 -5.52 -14.10 18.74
CA ILE A 244 -4.94 -12.76 18.86
C ILE A 244 -5.49 -11.92 17.73
N ALA A 245 -6.33 -10.94 18.06
CA ALA A 245 -6.95 -10.03 17.12
C ALA A 245 -6.24 -8.66 17.12
N VAL A 246 -6.21 -8.01 15.96
CA VAL A 246 -5.61 -6.69 15.74
C VAL A 246 -6.71 -5.67 15.51
N ARG A 247 -6.77 -4.63 16.33
CA ARG A 247 -7.73 -3.52 16.20
C ARG A 247 -7.30 -2.59 15.05
N SER A 248 -7.75 -2.86 13.84
CA SER A 248 -7.58 -2.03 12.64
C SER A 248 -8.90 -1.36 12.17
N TYR A 249 -8.86 -0.43 11.21
CA TYR A 249 -10.09 0.18 10.66
C TYR A 249 -10.95 -0.86 9.93
N VAL A 250 -10.28 -1.75 9.21
CA VAL A 250 -10.85 -2.94 8.59
C VAL A 250 -9.78 -4.03 8.67
N PRO A 251 -10.10 -5.29 9.01
CA PRO A 251 -11.44 -5.91 9.08
C PRO A 251 -12.11 -5.90 10.45
N THR A 252 -11.67 -5.08 11.41
CA THR A 252 -12.15 -5.12 12.80
C THR A 252 -13.66 -5.15 12.97
N PRO A 253 -14.50 -4.36 12.27
CA PRO A 253 -15.95 -4.48 12.43
C PRO A 253 -16.51 -5.86 12.03
N VAL A 254 -15.97 -6.45 10.96
CA VAL A 254 -16.36 -7.80 10.50
C VAL A 254 -15.83 -8.86 11.47
N PHE A 255 -14.62 -8.65 11.99
CA PHE A 255 -13.94 -9.58 12.89
C PHE A 255 -14.51 -9.56 14.31
N GLU A 256 -14.80 -8.38 14.88
CA GLU A 256 -15.42 -8.18 16.20
C GLU A 256 -16.83 -8.75 16.27
N ASN A 257 -17.57 -8.78 15.17
CA ASN A 257 -18.87 -9.46 15.11
C ASN A 257 -18.70 -10.99 14.99
N SER A 258 -17.67 -11.44 14.28
CA SER A 258 -17.46 -12.87 13.99
C SER A 258 -16.83 -13.64 15.16
N LEU A 259 -16.01 -12.98 16.00
CA LEU A 259 -15.36 -13.63 17.15
C LEU A 259 -16.38 -14.11 18.20
N PRO A 260 -17.32 -13.26 18.69
CA PRO A 260 -18.39 -13.72 19.59
C PRO A 260 -19.27 -14.81 18.97
N ALA A 261 -19.59 -14.69 17.67
CA ALA A 261 -20.38 -15.70 16.95
C ALA A 261 -19.68 -17.06 16.88
N ALA A 262 -18.34 -17.09 16.93
CA ALA A 262 -17.53 -18.30 17.03
C ALA A 262 -17.34 -18.82 18.47
N GLY A 263 -18.02 -18.21 19.46
CA GLY A 263 -17.93 -18.56 20.87
C GLY A 263 -16.66 -18.06 21.56
N LEU A 264 -15.97 -17.06 20.98
CA LEU A 264 -14.78 -16.46 21.57
C LEU A 264 -15.17 -15.20 22.37
N HIS A 265 -14.60 -15.07 23.56
CA HIS A 265 -14.78 -13.92 24.43
C HIS A 265 -13.45 -13.18 24.62
N GLN A 266 -13.49 -11.86 24.66
CA GLN A 266 -12.29 -11.06 24.85
C GLN A 266 -11.76 -11.24 26.29
N VAL A 267 -10.47 -11.55 26.41
CA VAL A 267 -9.77 -11.68 27.69
C VAL A 267 -8.95 -10.41 27.91
N SER A 268 -9.11 -9.80 29.08
CA SER A 268 -8.31 -8.63 29.46
C SER A 268 -6.95 -9.08 29.96
N ILE A 269 -5.89 -8.63 29.28
CA ILE A 269 -4.50 -8.94 29.63
C ILE A 269 -3.77 -7.63 29.93
N PRO A 270 -3.23 -7.42 31.14
CA PRO A 270 -2.52 -6.20 31.52
C PRO A 270 -1.40 -5.82 30.55
N GLU A 271 -0.66 -6.81 30.06
CA GLU A 271 0.46 -6.66 29.13
C GLU A 271 0.01 -6.05 27.79
N LEU A 272 -1.23 -6.33 27.36
CA LEU A 272 -1.85 -5.79 26.15
C LEU A 272 -2.80 -4.62 26.42
N ALA A 273 -2.80 -4.05 27.63
CA ALA A 273 -3.62 -2.88 27.94
C ALA A 273 -3.27 -1.70 27.01
N ASN A 274 -4.29 -1.02 26.48
CA ASN A 274 -4.16 0.07 25.50
C ASN A 274 -3.40 -0.32 24.20
N SER A 275 -3.38 -1.60 23.87
CA SER A 275 -2.75 -2.10 22.65
C SER A 275 -3.73 -2.19 21.46
N ALA A 276 -3.17 -2.19 20.25
CA ALA A 276 -3.81 -2.67 19.04
C ALA A 276 -4.09 -4.18 19.11
N TYR A 277 -3.35 -4.95 19.90
CA TYR A 277 -3.52 -6.39 20.03
C TYR A 277 -4.48 -6.75 21.17
N THR A 278 -5.39 -7.69 20.92
CA THR A 278 -6.33 -8.21 21.93
C THR A 278 -6.33 -9.73 21.93
N LEU A 279 -6.51 -10.34 23.11
CA LEU A 279 -6.68 -11.78 23.23
C LEU A 279 -8.16 -12.12 23.32
N TRP A 280 -8.53 -13.19 22.61
CA TRP A 280 -9.85 -13.79 22.63
C TRP A 280 -9.72 -15.29 22.91
N SER A 281 -10.69 -15.85 23.62
CA SER A 281 -10.63 -17.20 24.18
C SER A 281 -11.99 -17.88 24.15
N LYS A 282 -12.04 -19.18 23.84
CA LYS A 282 -13.26 -19.99 23.99
C LYS A 282 -13.51 -20.41 25.43
N ASN A 283 -12.47 -20.45 26.25
CA ASN A 283 -12.61 -20.76 27.66
C ASN A 283 -12.73 -19.47 28.46
N SER A 284 -13.67 -19.47 29.38
CA SER A 284 -13.84 -18.44 30.39
C SER A 284 -12.82 -18.64 31.52
N ASP A 285 -11.53 -18.58 31.20
CA ASP A 285 -10.45 -18.65 32.20
C ASP A 285 -9.99 -17.24 32.60
#